data_AF-A0A2P4YT50-F1
#
_entry.id   AF-A0A2P4YT50-F1
#
_cell.length_a   1.000
_cell.length_b   1.000
_cell.length_c   1.000
_cell.angle_alpha   90.00
_cell.angle_beta   90.00
_cell.angle_gamma   90.00
#
_symmetry.space_group_name_H-M   'P 1'
#
loop_
_entity.id
_entity.type
_entity.pdbx_description
1 polymer ?
#
loop_
_entity_poly.entity_id
_entity_poly.type
_entity_poly.pdbx_seq_one_letter_code
_entity_poly.pdbx_strand_id
1 'polypeptide(L)'
;MKGHSFCSSAKYAIKILLCNIAQVGAVSTVTFLLMSAGKVAVALSCAIAAFVYLEKNNDDYGVGGAHELSSPLAPILLALLLGWFVASTLLGVYEMAIDTILLCFCEDKELNKATGQYFMSDSLKKFVASVAVSNKTDNTESPSPTDI
;
A
#
# COMPACT_ATOMS: atom_id res chain seq x y z
N MET A 1 10.47 -6.14 31.04
CA MET A 1 10.42 -4.78 30.46
C MET A 1 11.80 -4.16 30.62
N LYS A 2 12.55 -3.96 29.54
CA LYS A 2 13.83 -3.21 29.61
C LYS A 2 13.52 -1.73 29.39
N GLY A 3 13.59 -0.94 30.46
CA GLY A 3 13.41 0.51 30.39
C GLY A 3 14.67 1.18 29.84
N HIS A 4 14.58 1.69 28.62
CA HIS A 4 15.58 2.58 28.02
C HIS A 4 14.91 3.92 27.72
N SER A 5 15.65 5.02 27.76
CA SER A 5 15.11 6.36 27.47
C SER A 5 14.50 6.39 26.06
N PHE A 6 13.26 6.89 25.92
CA PHE A 6 12.48 6.95 24.66
C PHE A 6 13.31 7.42 23.45
N CYS A 7 14.10 8.47 23.64
CA CYS A 7 14.93 9.05 22.57
C CYS A 7 16.03 8.09 22.07
N SER A 8 16.59 7.26 22.95
CA SER A 8 17.63 6.29 22.61
C SER A 8 17.04 5.09 21.86
N SER A 9 15.89 4.58 22.31
CA SER A 9 15.15 3.51 21.62
C SER A 9 14.60 3.95 20.26
N ALA A 10 14.04 5.17 20.17
CA ALA A 10 13.55 5.72 18.90
C ALA A 10 14.67 5.91 17.87
N LYS A 11 15.83 6.45 18.29
CA LYS A 11 17.01 6.57 17.41
C LYS A 11 17.48 5.21 16.90
N TYR A 12 17.46 4.20 17.75
CA TYR A 12 17.85 2.85 17.37
C TYR A 12 16.87 2.25 16.35
N ALA A 13 15.56 2.30 16.63
CA ALA A 13 14.51 1.84 15.73
C ALA A 13 14.55 2.54 14.36
N ILE A 14 14.73 3.88 14.34
CA ILE A 14 14.89 4.65 13.11
C ILE A 14 16.13 4.20 12.33
N LYS A 15 17.27 3.92 13.00
CA LYS A 15 18.50 3.45 12.34
C LYS A 15 18.30 2.10 11.64
N ILE A 16 17.49 1.21 12.21
CA ILE A 16 17.22 -0.14 11.64
C ILE A 16 16.23 -0.07 10.49
N LEU A 17 15.22 0.79 10.62
CA LEU A 17 14.27 1.11 9.55
C LEU A 17 15.02 1.70 8.35
N LEU A 18 16.00 2.59 8.60
CA LEU A 18 16.87 3.17 7.58
C LEU A 18 17.79 2.13 6.89
N CYS A 19 18.27 1.09 7.61
CA CYS A 19 19.08 0.03 7.00
C CYS A 19 18.30 -0.93 6.08
N ASN A 20 16.97 -1.04 6.25
CA ASN A 20 16.09 -1.86 5.40
C ASN A 20 15.15 -1.00 4.54
N ILE A 21 15.42 0.32 4.46
CA ILE A 21 14.54 1.29 3.82
C ILE A 21 14.33 1.04 2.33
N ALA A 22 15.25 0.35 1.66
CA ALA A 22 15.07 -0.01 0.26
C ALA A 22 13.87 -0.96 0.07
N GLN A 23 13.73 -1.98 0.93
CA GLN A 23 12.60 -2.91 0.85
C GLN A 23 11.31 -2.26 1.36
N VAL A 24 11.38 -1.52 2.46
CA VAL A 24 10.22 -0.79 3.01
C VAL A 24 9.74 0.28 2.03
N GLY A 25 10.67 1.00 1.40
CA GLY A 25 10.40 2.02 0.39
C GLY A 25 9.83 1.43 -0.89
N ALA A 26 10.30 0.27 -1.34
CA ALA A 26 9.71 -0.43 -2.48
C ALA A 26 8.24 -0.81 -2.20
N VAL A 27 7.94 -1.37 -1.01
CA VAL A 27 6.57 -1.71 -0.62
C VAL A 27 5.70 -0.47 -0.46
N SER A 28 6.21 0.59 0.17
CA SER A 28 5.50 1.86 0.32
C SER A 28 5.18 2.49 -1.03
N THR A 29 6.11 2.45 -1.98
CA THR A 29 5.90 2.94 -3.36
C THR A 29 4.83 2.13 -4.08
N VAL A 30 4.90 0.79 -4.04
CA VAL A 30 3.88 -0.08 -4.65
C VAL A 30 2.52 0.16 -4.01
N THR A 31 2.46 0.33 -2.70
CA THR A 31 1.23 0.64 -1.96
C THR A 31 0.62 1.95 -2.43
N PHE A 32 1.43 3.01 -2.52
CA PHE A 32 0.97 4.31 -3.03
C PHE A 32 0.38 4.21 -4.44
N LEU A 33 1.04 3.48 -5.34
CA LEU A 33 0.53 3.25 -6.70
C LEU A 33 -0.76 2.44 -6.71
N LEU A 34 -0.84 1.37 -5.92
CA LEU A 34 -2.01 0.50 -5.90
C LEU A 34 -3.24 1.20 -5.28
N MET A 35 -3.02 1.99 -4.22
CA MET A 35 -4.08 2.72 -3.53
C MET A 35 -4.53 3.94 -4.33
N SER A 36 -3.63 4.65 -5.01
CA SER A 36 -4.01 5.72 -5.95
C SER A 36 -4.82 5.18 -7.14
N ALA A 37 -4.40 4.06 -7.73
CA ALA A 37 -5.16 3.36 -8.76
C ALA A 37 -6.55 2.92 -8.24
N GLY A 38 -6.62 2.43 -7.00
CA GLY A 38 -7.87 2.08 -6.33
C GLY A 38 -8.81 3.28 -6.17
N LYS A 39 -8.30 4.45 -5.75
CA LYS A 39 -9.08 5.70 -5.60
C LYS A 39 -9.73 6.10 -6.93
N VAL A 40 -8.95 6.08 -8.02
CA VAL A 40 -9.44 6.36 -9.37
C VAL A 40 -10.45 5.32 -9.84
N ALA A 41 -10.17 4.02 -9.65
CA ALA A 41 -11.05 2.94 -10.09
C ALA A 41 -12.42 2.98 -9.41
N VAL A 42 -12.47 3.28 -8.11
CA VAL A 42 -13.74 3.42 -7.37
C VAL A 42 -14.51 4.66 -7.82
N ALA A 43 -13.85 5.81 -8.00
CA ALA A 43 -14.51 7.02 -8.48
C ALA A 43 -15.09 6.85 -9.90
N LEU A 44 -14.34 6.21 -10.80
CA LEU A 44 -14.79 5.92 -12.16
C LEU A 44 -15.93 4.90 -12.18
N SER A 45 -15.89 3.86 -11.35
CA SER A 45 -16.97 2.86 -11.30
C SER A 45 -18.27 3.48 -10.79
N CYS A 46 -18.22 4.39 -9.81
CA CYS A 46 -19.38 5.18 -9.37
C CYS A 46 -19.94 6.05 -10.50
N ALA A 47 -19.08 6.72 -11.27
CA ALA A 47 -19.49 7.55 -12.39
C ALA A 47 -20.14 6.73 -13.53
N ILE A 48 -19.54 5.58 -13.88
CA ILE A 48 -20.08 4.66 -14.89
C ILE A 48 -21.42 4.09 -14.42
N ALA A 49 -21.54 3.68 -13.14
CA ALA A 49 -22.78 3.19 -12.59
C ALA A 49 -23.89 4.24 -12.63
N ALA A 50 -23.57 5.50 -12.30
CA ALA A 50 -24.50 6.62 -12.41
C ALA A 50 -24.92 6.87 -13.87
N PHE A 51 -23.99 6.81 -14.81
CA PHE A 51 -24.28 6.95 -16.24
C PHE A 51 -25.21 5.84 -16.76
N VAL A 52 -24.89 4.57 -16.47
CA VAL A 52 -25.71 3.42 -16.87
C VAL A 52 -27.10 3.48 -16.22
N TYR A 53 -27.21 3.94 -14.97
CA TYR A 53 -28.49 4.13 -14.30
C TYR A 53 -29.35 5.19 -15.01
N LEU A 54 -28.77 6.34 -15.36
CA LEU A 54 -29.48 7.39 -16.08
C LEU A 54 -29.92 6.92 -17.47
N GLU A 55 -29.07 6.19 -18.18
CA GLU A 55 -29.39 5.70 -19.53
C GLU A 55 -30.46 4.59 -19.52
N LYS A 56 -30.48 3.75 -18.48
CA LYS A 56 -31.53 2.75 -18.29
C LYS A 56 -32.89 3.39 -17.95
N ASN A 57 -32.89 4.52 -17.25
CA ASN A 57 -34.08 5.26 -16.85
C ASN A 57 -34.32 6.51 -17.72
N ASN A 58 -33.86 6.48 -18.97
CA ASN A 58 -33.95 7.62 -19.90
C ASN A 58 -35.40 8.03 -20.21
N ASP A 59 -36.36 7.10 -20.11
CA ASP A 59 -37.78 7.42 -20.31
C ASP A 59 -38.33 8.40 -19.26
N ASP A 60 -37.76 8.40 -18.04
CA ASP A 60 -38.17 9.27 -16.94
C ASP A 60 -37.28 10.52 -16.82
N TYR A 61 -35.97 10.36 -17.03
CA TYR A 61 -34.96 11.40 -16.78
C TYR A 61 -34.38 12.05 -18.04
N GLY A 62 -34.71 11.53 -19.23
CA GLY A 62 -34.31 12.05 -20.52
C GLY A 62 -35.12 13.25 -20.98
N VAL A 63 -34.78 13.77 -22.16
CA VAL A 63 -35.48 14.92 -22.77
C VAL A 63 -36.94 14.53 -23.07
N GLY A 64 -37.89 15.18 -22.39
CA GLY A 64 -39.32 14.87 -22.49
C GLY A 64 -39.84 13.81 -21.51
N GLY A 65 -39.01 13.35 -20.55
CA GLY A 65 -39.42 12.44 -19.47
C GLY A 65 -40.20 13.14 -18.34
N ALA A 66 -40.90 12.37 -17.50
CA ALA A 66 -41.72 12.91 -16.41
C ALA A 66 -40.91 13.63 -15.31
N HIS A 67 -39.61 13.37 -15.24
CA HIS A 67 -38.64 13.96 -14.32
C HIS A 67 -37.40 14.46 -15.08
N GLU A 68 -37.62 15.23 -16.15
CA GLU A 68 -36.57 15.76 -17.03
C GLU A 68 -35.42 16.42 -16.23
N LEU A 69 -34.21 15.90 -16.42
CA LEU A 69 -33.01 16.45 -15.81
C LEU A 69 -32.46 17.59 -16.66
N SER A 70 -32.35 18.79 -16.08
CA SER A 70 -31.72 19.94 -16.75
C SER A 70 -30.27 19.67 -17.18
N SER A 71 -29.56 18.75 -16.50
CA SER A 71 -28.25 18.28 -16.94
C SER A 71 -27.94 16.87 -16.40
N PRO A 72 -27.81 15.84 -17.26
CA PRO A 72 -27.41 14.49 -16.83
C PRO A 72 -25.95 14.43 -16.33
N LEU A 73 -25.13 15.44 -16.62
CA LEU A 73 -23.75 15.51 -16.12
C LEU A 73 -23.69 15.82 -14.63
N ALA A 74 -24.65 16.58 -14.08
CA ALA A 74 -24.67 16.94 -12.67
C ALA A 74 -24.66 15.72 -11.72
N PRO A 75 -25.58 14.74 -11.85
CA PRO A 75 -25.55 13.54 -11.01
C PRO A 75 -24.31 12.66 -11.24
N ILE A 76 -23.75 12.60 -12.46
CA ILE A 76 -22.54 11.85 -12.75
C ILE A 76 -21.32 12.47 -12.04
N LEU A 77 -21.16 13.79 -12.13
CA LEU A 77 -20.10 14.51 -11.44
C LEU A 77 -20.23 14.41 -9.92
N LEU A 78 -21.46 14.45 -9.40
CA LEU A 78 -21.73 14.24 -7.98
C LEU A 78 -21.35 12.83 -7.55
N ALA A 79 -21.72 11.79 -8.32
CA ALA A 79 -21.34 10.41 -8.03
C ALA A 79 -19.82 10.20 -8.09
N LEU A 80 -19.13 10.84 -9.02
CA LEU A 80 -17.67 10.82 -9.13
C LEU A 80 -17.01 11.45 -7.90
N LEU A 81 -17.49 12.62 -7.46
CA LEU A 81 -16.95 13.34 -6.30
C LEU A 81 -17.19 12.57 -5.00
N LEU A 82 -18.40 12.06 -4.79
CA LEU A 82 -18.73 11.26 -3.61
C LEU A 82 -17.97 9.94 -3.60
N GLY A 83 -17.87 9.27 -4.75
CA GLY A 83 -17.07 8.05 -4.93
C GLY A 83 -15.60 8.28 -4.60
N TRP A 84 -15.02 9.39 -5.05
CA TRP A 84 -13.65 9.77 -4.74
C TRP A 84 -13.44 10.01 -3.23
N PHE A 85 -14.37 10.68 -2.56
CA PHE A 85 -14.28 10.94 -1.11
C PHE A 85 -14.30 9.63 -0.32
N VAL A 86 -15.28 8.77 -0.58
CA VAL A 86 -15.40 7.45 0.06
C VAL A 86 -14.17 6.59 -0.20
N ALA A 87 -13.71 6.54 -1.46
CA ALA A 87 -12.51 5.80 -1.81
C ALA A 87 -11.26 6.33 -1.10
N SER A 88 -11.14 7.66 -0.98
CA SER A 88 -10.02 8.30 -0.29
C SER A 88 -10.01 7.96 1.20
N THR A 89 -11.17 7.99 1.87
CA THR A 89 -11.26 7.64 3.30
C THR A 89 -10.97 6.16 3.52
N LEU A 90 -11.56 5.27 2.74
CA LEU A 90 -11.36 3.83 2.90
C LEU A 90 -9.92 3.43 2.58
N LEU A 91 -9.43 3.78 1.38
CA LEU A 91 -8.07 3.43 0.95
C LEU A 91 -6.99 4.16 1.77
N GLY A 92 -7.30 5.33 2.35
CA GLY A 92 -6.42 5.98 3.32
C GLY A 92 -6.24 5.19 4.62
N VAL A 93 -7.30 4.56 5.13
CA VAL A 93 -7.19 3.64 6.28
C VAL A 93 -6.36 2.41 5.92
N TYR A 94 -6.49 1.90 4.69
CA TYR A 94 -5.64 0.81 4.20
C TYR A 94 -4.16 1.21 4.12
N GLU A 95 -3.83 2.40 3.60
CA GLU A 95 -2.46 2.94 3.59
C GLU A 95 -1.87 2.98 5.02
N MET A 96 -2.62 3.52 5.99
CA MET A 96 -2.20 3.58 7.40
C MET A 96 -1.99 2.19 8.03
N ALA A 97 -2.85 1.23 7.72
CA ALA A 97 -2.71 -0.14 8.21
C ALA A 97 -1.44 -0.80 7.67
N ILE A 98 -1.11 -0.58 6.40
CA ILE A 98 0.11 -1.12 5.77
C ILE A 98 1.36 -0.53 6.43
N ASP A 99 1.40 0.78 6.67
CA ASP A 99 2.52 1.43 7.36
C ASP A 99 2.72 0.86 8.78
N THR A 100 1.62 0.61 9.50
CA THR A 100 1.67 0.01 10.84
C THR A 100 2.22 -1.41 10.80
N ILE A 101 1.80 -2.23 9.83
CA ILE A 101 2.31 -3.60 9.64
C ILE A 101 3.82 -3.57 9.33
N LEU A 102 4.26 -2.66 8.46
CA LEU A 102 5.67 -2.51 8.12
C LEU A 102 6.49 -2.04 9.33
N LEU A 103 5.94 -1.18 10.18
CA LEU A 103 6.58 -0.76 11.43
C LEU A 103 6.73 -1.95 12.40
N CYS A 104 5.66 -2.72 12.63
CA CYS A 104 5.71 -3.92 13.47
C CYS A 104 6.72 -4.94 12.93
N PHE A 105 6.79 -5.10 11.60
CA PHE A 105 7.77 -5.96 10.96
C PHE A 105 9.21 -5.50 11.20
N CYS A 106 9.47 -4.19 11.12
CA CYS A 106 10.79 -3.63 11.41
C CYS A 106 11.19 -3.84 12.88
N GLU A 107 10.23 -3.69 13.81
CA GLU A 107 10.44 -3.93 15.24
C GLU A 107 10.72 -5.40 15.55
N ASP A 108 9.93 -6.33 14.99
CA ASP A 108 10.14 -7.78 15.13
C ASP A 108 11.53 -8.20 14.63
N LYS A 109 11.95 -7.66 13.48
CA LYS A 109 13.28 -7.94 12.93
C LYS A 109 14.41 -7.53 13.87
N GLU A 110 14.24 -6.44 14.61
CA GLU A 110 15.27 -6.00 15.52
C GLU A 110 15.28 -6.79 16.83
N LEU A 111 14.12 -6.92 17.47
CA LEU A 111 14.00 -7.59 18.76
C LEU A 111 14.46 -9.05 18.68
N ASN A 112 14.17 -9.71 17.56
CA ASN A 112 14.47 -11.12 17.36
C ASN A 112 15.75 -11.38 16.55
N LYS A 113 16.55 -10.34 16.27
CA LYS A 113 17.85 -10.49 15.59
C LYS A 113 18.82 -11.39 16.35
N ALA A 114 18.77 -11.34 17.68
CA ALA A 114 19.66 -12.11 18.55
C ALA A 114 19.24 -13.59 18.71
N THR A 115 17.94 -13.88 18.60
CA THR A 115 17.37 -15.22 18.77
C THR A 115 17.11 -15.93 17.43
N GLY A 116 17.02 -15.18 16.33
CA GLY A 116 16.66 -15.70 15.01
C GLY A 116 15.18 -16.13 14.89
N GLN A 117 14.37 -15.91 15.93
CA GLN A 117 12.96 -16.28 15.99
C GLN A 117 12.07 -15.12 15.60
N TYR A 118 11.88 -14.90 14.30
CA TYR A 118 10.97 -13.88 13.79
C TYR A 118 9.51 -14.35 13.87
N PHE A 119 8.63 -13.49 14.40
CA PHE A 119 7.19 -13.75 14.53
C PHE A 119 6.36 -13.28 13.32
N MET A 120 7.03 -12.81 12.26
CA MET A 120 6.41 -12.53 10.97
C MET A 120 5.73 -13.75 10.31
N SER A 121 4.72 -13.54 9.48
CA SER A 121 4.04 -14.60 8.73
C SER A 121 4.98 -15.27 7.71
N ASP A 122 4.76 -16.56 7.42
CA ASP A 122 5.61 -17.34 6.48
C ASP A 122 5.66 -16.72 5.08
N SER A 123 4.54 -16.16 4.62
CA SER A 123 4.46 -15.46 3.33
C SER A 123 5.34 -14.22 3.30
N LEU A 124 5.33 -13.43 4.37
CA LEU A 124 6.16 -12.23 4.49
C LEU A 124 7.64 -12.60 4.64
N LYS A 125 7.94 -13.66 5.40
CA LYS A 125 9.30 -14.19 5.58
C LYS A 125 9.93 -14.62 4.26
N LYS A 126 9.16 -15.32 3.41
CA LYS A 126 9.59 -15.69 2.04
C LYS A 126 9.82 -14.46 1.17
N PHE A 127 8.91 -13.49 1.20
CA PHE A 127 9.03 -12.25 0.41
C PHE A 127 10.28 -11.45 0.80
N VAL A 128 10.58 -11.37 2.09
CA VAL A 128 11.78 -10.69 2.63
C VAL A 128 13.05 -11.43 2.23
N ALA A 129 13.06 -12.76 2.30
CA ALA A 129 14.18 -13.55 1.83
C ALA A 129 14.42 -13.38 0.32
N SER A 130 13.37 -13.35 -0.50
CA SER A 130 13.51 -13.15 -1.95
C SER A 130 14.01 -11.75 -2.31
N VAL A 131 13.64 -10.71 -1.55
CA VAL A 131 14.13 -9.33 -1.79
C VAL A 131 15.58 -9.17 -1.35
N ALA A 132 16.01 -9.79 -0.24
CA ALA A 132 17.39 -9.73 0.24
C ALA A 132 18.38 -10.46 -0.69
N VAL A 133 17.94 -11.51 -1.37
CA VAL A 133 18.77 -12.29 -2.31
C VAL A 133 19.09 -11.50 -3.58
N SER A 134 18.28 -10.51 -3.97
CA SER A 134 18.51 -9.74 -5.21
C SER A 134 19.68 -8.76 -5.13
N ASN A 135 20.33 -8.59 -3.97
CA ASN A 135 21.53 -7.76 -3.77
C ASN A 135 22.84 -8.57 -3.62
N LYS A 136 22.82 -9.88 -3.92
CA LYS A 136 24.01 -10.74 -3.87
C LYS A 136 24.21 -11.52 -5.17
N THR A 137 24.28 -10.79 -6.28
CA THR A 137 24.92 -11.28 -7.50
C THR A 137 25.85 -10.19 -8.03
N ASP A 138 26.97 -9.97 -7.37
CA ASP A 138 28.21 -9.65 -8.08
C ASP A 138 29.46 -9.94 -7.21
N ASN A 139 30.31 -10.81 -7.74
CA ASN A 139 31.72 -11.09 -7.43
C ASN A 139 32.12 -11.54 -6.01
N THR A 140 32.15 -12.86 -5.79
CA THR A 140 33.26 -13.47 -5.04
C THR A 140 34.10 -14.27 -6.03
N GLU A 141 35.14 -13.60 -6.52
CA GLU A 141 36.28 -14.18 -7.20
C GLU A 141 36.90 -15.27 -6.31
N SER A 142 37.03 -16.48 -6.84
CA SER A 142 37.73 -17.57 -6.18
C SER A 142 39.24 -17.37 -6.33
N PRO A 143 40.06 -17.39 -5.26
CA PRO A 143 41.43 -17.82 -5.41
C PRO A 143 41.46 -19.36 -5.31
N SER A 144 42.05 -19.94 -6.34
CA SER A 144 42.46 -21.34 -6.47
C SER A 144 43.30 -21.83 -5.29
N PRO A 145 43.26 -23.14 -4.95
CA PRO A 145 44.10 -23.72 -3.91
C PRO A 145 45.51 -23.94 -4.42
N THR A 146 46.52 -23.39 -3.74
CA THR A 146 47.92 -23.79 -3.89
C THR A 146 48.26 -24.87 -2.87
N ASP A 147 48.91 -25.90 -3.38
CA ASP A 147 49.35 -27.14 -2.76
C ASP A 147 50.27 -26.96 -1.54
N ILE A 148 50.14 -27.88 -0.56
CA ILE A 148 51.25 -28.48 0.19
C ILE A 148 51.07 -29.99 0.12
#